data_AF-A0A7J7YPE0-F1
#
_entry.id   AF-A0A7J7YPE0-F1
#
_cell.length_a   1.000
_cell.length_b   1.000
_cell.length_c   1.000
_cell.angle_alpha   90.00
_cell.angle_beta   90.00
_cell.angle_gamma   90.00
#
_symmetry.space_group_name_H-M   'P 1'
#
loop_
_entity.id
_entity.type
_entity.pdbx_description
1 polymer ?
#
loop_
_entity_poly.entity_id
_entity_poly.type
_entity_poly.pdbx_seq_one_letter_code
_entity_poly.pdbx_strand_id
1 'polypeptide(L)'
;MKPNFSLRLRVFNLNCWGIPYLSKRRGDRMKRLGDFLNMESFDLALLQEVWSEQDFQYLKQKLLPTYPSAHYFRSGIIGSGLCVFSKHPIQEFTQHVYTLNGYPYMIHHGDWFCGKAVGLLVLHLSGLVLNAYVTHLHAEYNRQKDIYLAHRVVQAWELAHFIHHTSKKADVVLLCGDLNLHPKDLGCRLLKEWTGLQDAYLETRDFKGSEEGCTMVPENCYVNRKELHPFSCGIRIDYVLYKAVSGFCISCKTLKTTTGLDPHSGSPLSDHEALMATLCVRHSPPQHSPSSTHGTAENSPLVVVLREALTELDQAVAQAHWWATFAGYVIGLGLLLLAVLCTLAAGGGVTEVAILLWTPSVGLLLGAGAIYTFHMQEAKGLCKARAELQHVLGRAREAQDPGPESQPALILGHQEGSRAEDQ
;
A
#
# COMPACT_ATOMS: atom_id res chain seq x y z
N MET A 1 23.72 -28.67 20.92
CA MET A 1 22.79 -27.52 21.05
C MET A 1 23.05 -26.59 19.88
N LYS A 2 22.07 -26.31 19.01
CA LYS A 2 22.23 -25.22 18.03
C LYS A 2 22.37 -23.91 18.82
N PRO A 3 23.29 -23.00 18.45
CA PRO A 3 23.45 -21.73 19.16
C PRO A 3 22.11 -20.98 19.20
N ASN A 4 21.84 -20.27 20.30
CA ASN A 4 20.67 -19.42 20.44
C ASN A 4 20.76 -18.27 19.43
N PHE A 5 20.25 -18.50 18.22
CA PHE A 5 20.18 -17.50 17.17
C PHE A 5 19.23 -16.38 17.60
N SER A 6 19.72 -15.15 17.56
CA SER A 6 18.95 -13.94 17.80
C SER A 6 19.44 -12.83 16.88
N LEU A 7 18.60 -12.41 15.94
CA LEU A 7 18.84 -11.25 15.09
C LEU A 7 18.16 -10.03 15.71
N ARG A 8 18.88 -8.92 15.81
CA ARG A 8 18.32 -7.61 16.16
C ARG A 8 18.37 -6.75 14.91
N LEU A 9 17.21 -6.25 14.48
CA LEU A 9 17.05 -5.43 13.28
C LEU A 9 16.52 -4.05 13.68
N ARG A 10 17.28 -2.99 13.39
CA ARG A 10 16.88 -1.59 13.57
C ARG A 10 16.37 -1.03 12.25
N VAL A 11 15.12 -0.59 12.24
CA VAL A 11 14.42 -0.12 11.04
C VAL A 11 14.02 1.34 11.22
N PHE A 12 14.25 2.14 10.19
CA PHE A 12 13.83 3.54 10.08
C PHE A 12 12.82 3.68 8.94
N ASN A 13 11.68 4.29 9.20
CA ASN A 13 10.66 4.63 8.19
C ASN A 13 10.31 6.12 8.27
N LEU A 14 10.27 6.81 7.12
CA LEU A 14 9.87 8.21 7.07
C LEU A 14 9.32 8.61 5.69
N ASN A 15 8.12 9.19 5.66
CA ASN A 15 7.71 10.07 4.57
C ASN A 15 8.50 11.39 4.66
N CYS A 16 9.34 11.66 3.64
CA CYS A 16 10.29 12.76 3.65
C CYS A 16 9.73 14.11 3.18
N TRP A 17 8.50 14.14 2.64
CA TRP A 17 7.89 15.33 2.04
C TRP A 17 8.89 16.09 1.17
N GLY A 18 9.46 15.40 0.18
CA GLY A 18 10.55 15.89 -0.67
C GLY A 18 10.05 16.53 -1.96
N ILE A 19 8.86 17.12 -1.98
CA ILE A 19 8.22 17.65 -3.19
C ILE A 19 8.99 18.89 -3.68
N PRO A 20 9.54 18.87 -4.91
CA PRO A 20 10.25 20.03 -5.46
C PRO A 20 9.36 21.27 -5.47
N TYR A 21 9.92 22.42 -5.09
CA TYR A 21 9.27 23.73 -5.04
C TYR A 21 8.14 23.91 -4.01
N LEU A 22 7.48 22.83 -3.55
CA LEU A 22 6.41 22.90 -2.56
C LEU A 22 6.92 22.71 -1.12
N SER A 23 7.81 21.73 -0.92
CA SER A 23 8.24 21.37 0.43
C SER A 23 9.26 22.36 0.99
N LYS A 24 8.95 22.92 2.16
CA LYS A 24 9.76 23.95 2.80
C LYS A 24 11.12 23.39 3.24
N ARG A 25 12.17 24.19 3.07
CA ARG A 25 13.56 23.88 3.50
C ARG A 25 14.05 22.49 3.07
N ARG A 26 13.58 21.96 1.93
CA ARG A 26 13.87 20.61 1.44
C ARG A 26 15.36 20.25 1.47
N GLY A 27 16.23 21.09 0.92
CA GLY A 27 17.68 20.81 0.87
C GLY A 27 18.34 20.69 2.25
N ASP A 28 17.96 21.56 3.20
CA ASP A 28 18.43 21.48 4.58
C ASP A 28 17.93 20.21 5.27
N ARG A 29 16.65 19.88 5.11
CA ARG A 29 16.06 18.65 5.67
C ARG A 29 16.73 17.38 5.12
N MET A 30 17.00 17.30 3.82
CA MET A 30 17.72 16.16 3.22
C MET A 30 19.14 16.02 3.78
N LYS A 31 19.85 17.14 3.99
CA LYS A 31 21.17 17.14 4.65
C LYS A 31 21.05 16.59 6.09
N ARG A 32 20.14 17.15 6.89
CA ARG A 32 19.93 16.73 8.29
C ARG A 32 19.48 15.28 8.39
N LEU A 33 18.62 14.81 7.50
CA LEU A 33 18.20 13.41 7.42
C LEU A 33 19.40 12.49 7.17
N GLY A 34 20.28 12.86 6.23
CA GLY A 34 21.49 12.07 5.97
C GLY A 34 22.46 12.05 7.17
N ASP A 35 22.60 13.16 7.89
CA ASP A 35 23.41 13.22 9.12
C ASP A 35 22.80 12.34 10.23
N PHE A 36 21.48 12.44 10.43
CA PHE A 36 20.71 11.63 11.37
C PHE A 36 20.88 10.13 11.10
N LEU A 37 20.69 9.70 9.86
CA LEU A 37 20.76 8.29 9.47
C LEU A 37 22.18 7.70 9.62
N ASN A 38 23.22 8.47 9.36
CA ASN A 38 24.61 8.03 9.58
C ASN A 38 24.92 7.89 11.07
N MET A 39 24.50 8.86 11.88
CA MET A 39 24.73 8.87 13.32
C MET A 39 23.96 7.76 14.03
N GLU A 40 22.66 7.64 13.77
CA GLU A 40 21.83 6.61 14.40
C GLU A 40 22.16 5.21 13.88
N SER A 41 22.60 5.10 12.62
CA SER A 41 23.11 3.86 12.03
C SER A 41 22.09 2.71 12.14
N PHE A 42 20.94 2.85 11.47
CA PHE A 42 19.92 1.81 11.34
C PHE A 42 20.38 0.70 10.37
N ASP A 43 19.78 -0.48 10.43
CA ASP A 43 20.09 -1.58 9.50
C ASP A 43 19.38 -1.40 8.15
N LEU A 44 18.15 -0.85 8.20
CA LEU A 44 17.33 -0.49 7.06
C LEU A 44 16.70 0.88 7.27
N ALA A 45 16.80 1.74 6.26
CA ALA A 45 16.03 2.98 6.16
C ALA A 45 15.14 2.91 4.91
N LEU A 46 13.82 3.02 5.10
CA LEU A 46 12.81 2.97 4.05
C LEU A 46 12.11 4.34 3.99
N LEU A 47 12.25 5.03 2.87
CA LEU A 47 11.81 6.42 2.72
C LEU A 47 10.72 6.53 1.67
N GLN A 48 9.74 7.39 1.94
CA GLN A 48 8.71 7.81 1.00
C GLN A 48 8.89 9.29 0.63
N GLU A 49 8.27 9.72 -0.45
CA GLU A 49 8.31 11.10 -0.95
C GLU A 49 9.70 11.69 -1.23
N VAL A 50 10.68 10.85 -1.56
CA VAL A 50 11.93 11.31 -2.17
C VAL A 50 11.69 11.45 -3.68
N TRP A 51 10.97 12.51 -4.06
CA TRP A 51 10.52 12.73 -5.44
C TRP A 51 11.64 13.16 -6.40
N SER A 52 12.71 13.76 -5.88
CA SER A 52 13.85 14.22 -6.66
C SER A 52 14.94 13.14 -6.71
N GLU A 53 15.27 12.65 -7.91
CA GLU A 53 16.42 11.76 -8.11
C GLU A 53 17.72 12.43 -7.65
N GLN A 54 17.86 13.75 -7.77
CA GLN A 54 19.03 14.48 -7.25
C GLN A 54 19.13 14.37 -5.72
N ASP A 55 18.00 14.42 -5.01
CA ASP A 55 17.97 14.27 -3.55
C ASP A 55 18.36 12.84 -3.16
N PHE A 56 17.88 11.84 -3.91
CA PHE A 56 18.30 10.45 -3.74
C PHE A 56 19.80 10.27 -3.97
N GLN A 57 20.37 10.80 -5.06
CA GLN A 57 21.81 10.68 -5.34
C GLN A 57 22.65 11.38 -4.26
N TYR A 58 22.21 12.54 -3.78
CA TYR A 58 22.84 13.22 -2.65
C TYR A 58 22.83 12.35 -1.38
N LEU A 59 21.67 11.82 -1.00
CA LEU A 59 21.55 10.92 0.16
C LEU A 59 22.42 9.67 -0.02
N LYS A 60 22.39 9.04 -1.20
CA LYS A 60 23.21 7.86 -1.52
C LYS A 60 24.70 8.13 -1.32
N GLN A 61 25.20 9.25 -1.81
CA GLN A 61 26.62 9.61 -1.62
C GLN A 61 26.94 9.85 -0.14
N LYS A 62 26.09 10.61 0.56
CA LYS A 62 26.28 10.96 1.98
C LYS A 62 26.19 9.74 2.91
N LEU A 63 25.33 8.78 2.57
CA LEU A 63 25.04 7.59 3.37
C LEU A 63 25.95 6.40 3.03
N LEU A 64 26.74 6.47 1.95
CA LEU A 64 27.61 5.39 1.48
C LEU A 64 28.50 4.76 2.58
N PRO A 65 29.10 5.52 3.53
CA PRO A 65 29.93 4.92 4.58
C PRO A 65 29.17 3.98 5.51
N THR A 66 27.86 4.22 5.71
CA THR A 66 27.01 3.43 6.61
C THR A 66 26.16 2.43 5.84
N TYR A 67 25.64 2.82 4.67
CA TYR A 67 24.69 2.06 3.87
C TYR A 67 25.30 1.78 2.48
N PRO A 68 26.05 0.68 2.32
CA PRO A 68 26.69 0.34 1.04
C PRO A 68 25.67 -0.03 -0.05
N SER A 69 24.44 -0.40 0.32
CA SER A 69 23.40 -0.82 -0.60
C SER A 69 22.24 0.18 -0.57
N ALA A 70 21.81 0.65 -1.73
CA ALA A 70 20.70 1.60 -1.86
C ALA A 70 19.92 1.37 -3.16
N HIS A 71 18.61 1.62 -3.13
CA HIS A 71 17.77 1.49 -4.32
C HIS A 71 16.72 2.62 -4.40
N TYR A 72 16.42 3.06 -5.62
CA TYR A 72 15.42 4.07 -5.94
C TYR A 72 14.39 3.47 -6.89
N PHE A 73 13.14 3.38 -6.46
CA PHE A 73 12.08 2.73 -7.24
C PHE A 73 11.46 3.74 -8.22
N ARG A 74 11.66 3.51 -9.52
CA ARG A 74 11.19 4.42 -10.58
C ARG A 74 9.86 3.95 -11.17
N SER A 75 8.90 4.86 -11.26
CA SER A 75 7.55 4.62 -11.81
C SER A 75 6.87 5.93 -12.19
N GLY A 76 5.76 5.86 -12.94
CA GLY A 76 4.92 7.02 -13.27
C GLY A 76 5.65 8.12 -14.05
N ILE A 77 5.06 9.32 -14.06
CA ILE A 77 5.66 10.49 -14.72
C ILE A 77 6.65 11.18 -13.77
N ILE A 78 6.24 11.36 -12.50
CA ILE A 78 7.01 12.10 -11.49
C ILE A 78 7.84 11.16 -10.58
N GLY A 79 7.57 9.85 -10.58
CA GLY A 79 8.25 8.88 -9.72
C GLY A 79 7.29 8.12 -8.79
N SER A 80 7.83 7.15 -8.04
CA SER A 80 7.14 6.54 -6.89
C SER A 80 7.37 7.32 -5.59
N GLY A 81 8.45 8.09 -5.54
CA GLY A 81 8.96 8.72 -4.31
C GLY A 81 9.61 7.74 -3.33
N LEU A 82 9.75 6.45 -3.67
CA LEU A 82 10.25 5.43 -2.77
C LEU A 82 11.74 5.19 -2.94
N CYS A 83 12.48 5.18 -1.83
CA CYS A 83 13.86 4.76 -1.83
C CYS A 83 14.25 4.09 -0.52
N VAL A 84 15.34 3.33 -0.58
CA VAL A 84 15.79 2.48 0.53
C VAL A 84 17.31 2.51 0.63
N PHE A 85 17.79 2.48 1.87
CA PHE A 85 19.21 2.37 2.22
C PHE A 85 19.39 1.22 3.20
N SER A 86 20.37 0.36 2.95
CA SER A 86 20.63 -0.83 3.77
C SER A 86 22.12 -0.96 4.10
N LYS A 87 22.39 -1.33 5.35
CA LYS A 87 23.71 -1.81 5.78
C LYS A 87 24.08 -3.13 5.14
N HIS A 88 23.07 -3.90 4.73
CA HIS A 88 23.22 -5.25 4.22
C HIS A 88 23.07 -5.25 2.69
N PRO A 89 23.76 -6.14 1.97
CA PRO A 89 23.60 -6.25 0.53
C PRO A 89 22.17 -6.67 0.15
N ILE A 90 21.54 -5.87 -0.71
CA ILE A 90 20.23 -6.20 -1.31
C ILE A 90 20.47 -7.31 -2.36
N GLN A 91 19.87 -8.47 -2.17
CA GLN A 91 20.05 -9.62 -3.08
C GLN A 91 19.15 -9.49 -4.30
N GLU A 92 17.88 -9.18 -4.05
CA GLU A 92 16.88 -9.01 -5.10
C GLU A 92 16.01 -7.81 -4.76
N PHE A 93 15.46 -7.19 -5.80
CA PHE A 93 14.44 -6.17 -5.68
C PHE A 93 13.38 -6.34 -6.77
N THR A 94 12.15 -5.94 -6.46
CA THR A 94 11.03 -5.94 -7.41
C THR A 94 10.11 -4.79 -7.06
N GLN A 95 9.36 -4.28 -8.03
CA GLN A 95 8.34 -3.26 -7.80
C GLN A 95 7.00 -3.66 -8.40
N HIS A 96 5.93 -3.22 -7.73
CA HIS A 96 4.57 -3.29 -8.24
C HIS A 96 3.96 -1.88 -8.19
N VAL A 97 3.64 -1.33 -9.37
CA VAL A 97 2.95 -0.05 -9.51
C VAL A 97 1.46 -0.29 -9.41
N TYR A 98 0.78 0.49 -8.57
CA TYR A 98 -0.65 0.31 -8.35
C TYR A 98 -1.48 0.73 -9.56
N THR A 99 -2.60 0.05 -9.74
CA THR A 99 -3.47 0.22 -10.92
C THR A 99 -4.22 1.56 -10.90
N LEU A 100 -4.67 2.03 -9.73
CA LEU A 100 -5.49 3.24 -9.57
C LEU A 100 -4.76 4.29 -8.71
N ASN A 101 -4.52 5.49 -9.27
CA ASN A 101 -3.71 6.54 -8.64
C ASN A 101 -4.39 7.92 -8.56
N GLY A 102 -5.72 7.98 -8.69
CA GLY A 102 -6.48 9.24 -8.59
C GLY A 102 -7.08 9.67 -9.92
N TYR A 103 -7.43 10.95 -10.05
CA TYR A 103 -8.11 11.50 -11.22
C TYR A 103 -7.25 12.55 -11.95
N PRO A 104 -7.05 12.47 -13.28
CA PRO A 104 -6.19 13.39 -14.04
C PRO A 104 -6.66 14.84 -14.00
N TYR A 105 -7.99 15.03 -13.94
CA TYR A 105 -8.60 16.35 -13.90
C TYR A 105 -8.54 16.99 -12.51
N MET A 106 -8.13 16.26 -11.46
CA MET A 106 -7.87 16.81 -10.13
C MET A 106 -6.42 17.27 -10.05
N ILE A 107 -6.08 18.32 -10.80
CA ILE A 107 -4.68 18.79 -10.98
C ILE A 107 -4.00 19.14 -9.65
N HIS A 108 -4.76 19.60 -8.66
CA HIS A 108 -4.25 19.93 -7.33
C HIS A 108 -4.00 18.69 -6.44
N HIS A 109 -4.40 17.50 -6.90
CA HIS A 109 -4.22 16.22 -6.22
C HIS A 109 -3.14 15.44 -6.98
N GLY A 110 -1.88 15.60 -6.54
CA GLY A 110 -0.71 15.20 -7.32
C GLY A 110 -0.56 13.70 -7.58
N ASP A 111 -1.29 12.83 -6.84
CA ASP A 111 -1.14 11.37 -6.88
C ASP A 111 -1.31 10.78 -8.29
N TRP A 112 -2.16 11.35 -9.16
CA TRP A 112 -2.39 10.80 -10.50
C TRP A 112 -1.15 10.86 -11.39
N PHE A 113 -0.31 11.89 -11.20
CA PHE A 113 0.95 12.05 -11.93
C PHE A 113 2.09 11.20 -11.35
N CYS A 114 1.89 10.65 -10.15
CA CYS A 114 2.81 9.76 -9.48
C CYS A 114 2.54 8.30 -9.89
N GLY A 115 3.58 7.47 -9.83
CA GLY A 115 3.44 6.03 -9.97
C GLY A 115 3.44 5.37 -8.58
N LYS A 116 2.41 5.60 -7.76
CA LYS A 116 2.35 5.00 -6.42
C LYS A 116 2.54 3.48 -6.53
N ALA A 117 3.32 2.92 -5.62
CA ALA A 117 3.84 1.57 -5.76
C ALA A 117 4.19 0.96 -4.41
N VAL A 118 4.51 -0.34 -4.45
CA VAL A 118 5.29 -1.03 -3.43
C VAL A 118 6.60 -1.54 -4.03
N GLY A 119 7.69 -1.29 -3.33
CA GLY A 119 9.00 -1.88 -3.59
C GLY A 119 9.28 -3.03 -2.64
N LEU A 120 9.72 -4.18 -3.15
CA LEU A 120 10.23 -5.33 -2.41
C LEU A 120 11.75 -5.36 -2.48
N LEU A 121 12.37 -5.69 -1.35
CA LEU A 121 13.77 -6.06 -1.19
C LEU A 121 13.89 -7.43 -0.54
N VAL A 122 14.79 -8.26 -1.05
CA VAL A 122 15.17 -9.54 -0.41
C VAL A 122 16.57 -9.40 0.17
N LEU A 123 16.70 -9.65 1.48
CA LEU A 123 17.98 -9.59 2.20
C LEU A 123 18.27 -10.92 2.90
N HIS A 124 19.52 -11.36 2.84
CA HIS A 124 19.99 -12.53 3.59
C HIS A 124 20.74 -12.08 4.84
N LEU A 125 20.12 -12.25 6.00
CA LEU A 125 20.61 -11.77 7.29
C LEU A 125 20.88 -12.93 8.23
N SER A 126 22.16 -13.26 8.44
CA SER A 126 22.58 -14.32 9.39
C SER A 126 21.86 -15.67 9.17
N GLY A 127 21.63 -16.04 7.91
CA GLY A 127 20.92 -17.27 7.53
C GLY A 127 19.40 -17.16 7.43
N LEU A 128 18.83 -15.97 7.63
CA LEU A 128 17.41 -15.68 7.38
C LEU A 128 17.19 -14.97 6.06
N VAL A 129 16.06 -15.24 5.43
CA VAL A 129 15.52 -14.46 4.31
C VAL A 129 14.53 -13.42 4.86
N LEU A 130 14.90 -12.15 4.79
CA LEU A 130 14.03 -11.01 5.09
C LEU A 130 13.50 -10.43 3.78
N ASN A 131 12.17 -10.44 3.62
CA ASN A 131 11.50 -9.62 2.62
C ASN A 131 11.06 -8.30 3.27
N ALA A 132 11.67 -7.20 2.84
CA ALA A 132 11.32 -5.85 3.27
C ALA A 132 10.55 -5.12 2.16
N TYR A 133 9.42 -4.51 2.51
CA TYR A 133 8.54 -3.79 1.60
C TYR A 133 8.49 -2.33 1.99
N VAL A 134 8.64 -1.44 1.02
CA VAL A 134 8.40 0.01 1.17
C VAL A 134 7.22 0.42 0.30
N THR A 135 6.29 1.21 0.83
CA THR A 135 5.12 1.66 0.07
C THR A 135 4.74 3.09 0.43
N HIS A 136 4.00 3.73 -0.48
CA HIS A 136 3.27 4.96 -0.24
C HIS A 136 1.93 4.85 -0.96
N LEU A 137 0.81 4.80 -0.23
CA LEU A 137 -0.51 4.71 -0.84
C LEU A 137 -1.05 6.10 -1.23
N HIS A 138 -2.17 6.14 -1.94
CA HIS A 138 -2.82 7.35 -2.38
C HIS A 138 -3.18 8.24 -1.18
N ALA A 139 -2.97 9.55 -1.28
CA ALA A 139 -3.29 10.47 -0.18
C ALA A 139 -4.80 10.58 0.11
N GLU A 140 -5.15 10.81 1.38
CA GLU A 140 -6.50 11.21 1.78
C GLU A 140 -6.60 12.74 1.80
N TYR A 141 -7.22 13.31 0.76
CA TYR A 141 -7.35 14.77 0.64
C TYR A 141 -8.51 15.36 1.46
N ASN A 142 -9.52 14.55 1.79
CA ASN A 142 -10.69 15.01 2.55
C ASN A 142 -11.41 13.84 3.23
N ARG A 143 -11.31 13.76 4.56
CA ARG A 143 -11.94 12.70 5.35
C ARG A 143 -13.46 12.64 5.25
N GLN A 144 -14.13 13.79 5.16
CA GLN A 144 -15.61 13.85 5.14
C GLN A 144 -16.18 13.50 3.76
N LYS A 145 -15.41 13.75 2.70
CA LYS A 145 -15.80 13.48 1.31
C LYS A 145 -14.64 12.86 0.56
N ASP A 146 -14.35 11.62 0.90
CA ASP A 146 -13.22 10.90 0.32
C ASP A 146 -13.61 10.22 -1.00
N ILE A 147 -13.40 10.93 -2.09
CA ILE A 147 -13.64 10.41 -3.45
C ILE A 147 -12.59 9.37 -3.90
N TYR A 148 -11.56 9.12 -3.07
CA TYR A 148 -10.45 8.21 -3.37
C TYR A 148 -10.47 6.94 -2.51
N LEU A 149 -11.52 6.72 -1.71
CA LEU A 149 -11.62 5.56 -0.83
C LEU A 149 -11.44 4.25 -1.62
N ALA A 150 -12.17 4.09 -2.71
CA ALA A 150 -12.08 2.91 -3.56
C ALA A 150 -10.68 2.73 -4.17
N HIS A 151 -10.00 3.81 -4.54
CA HIS A 151 -8.61 3.76 -5.01
C HIS A 151 -7.70 3.23 -3.90
N ARG A 152 -7.80 3.78 -2.68
CA ARG A 152 -7.03 3.29 -1.52
C ARG A 152 -7.34 1.84 -1.18
N VAL A 153 -8.59 1.40 -1.29
CA VAL A 153 -8.99 -0.02 -1.07
C VAL A 153 -8.35 -0.93 -2.13
N VAL A 154 -8.38 -0.55 -3.41
CA VAL A 154 -7.70 -1.31 -4.47
C VAL A 154 -6.19 -1.37 -4.23
N GLN A 155 -5.55 -0.25 -3.90
CA GLN A 155 -4.12 -0.24 -3.61
C GLN A 155 -3.76 -1.09 -2.39
N ALA A 156 -4.56 -1.03 -1.31
CA ALA A 156 -4.37 -1.86 -0.14
C ALA A 156 -4.54 -3.36 -0.47
N TRP A 157 -5.49 -3.71 -1.32
CA TRP A 157 -5.66 -5.07 -1.84
C TRP A 157 -4.46 -5.53 -2.66
N GLU A 158 -4.01 -4.71 -3.62
CA GLU A 158 -2.85 -4.99 -4.45
C GLU A 158 -1.59 -5.18 -3.60
N LEU A 159 -1.36 -4.32 -2.60
CA LEU A 159 -0.27 -4.44 -1.64
C LEU A 159 -0.35 -5.75 -0.85
N ALA A 160 -1.52 -6.07 -0.29
CA ALA A 160 -1.73 -7.27 0.50
C ALA A 160 -1.53 -8.54 -0.33
N HIS A 161 -2.08 -8.55 -1.54
CA HIS A 161 -1.96 -9.66 -2.49
C HIS A 161 -0.52 -9.84 -2.97
N PHE A 162 0.19 -8.73 -3.26
CA PHE A 162 1.60 -8.75 -3.64
C PHE A 162 2.49 -9.31 -2.52
N ILE A 163 2.30 -8.86 -1.27
CA ILE A 163 3.01 -9.40 -0.11
C ILE A 163 2.73 -10.89 0.04
N HIS A 164 1.46 -11.31 -0.03
CA HIS A 164 1.08 -12.72 0.08
C HIS A 164 1.81 -13.61 -0.93
N HIS A 165 1.92 -13.17 -2.19
CA HIS A 165 2.54 -13.97 -3.25
C HIS A 165 4.06 -13.99 -3.18
N THR A 166 4.67 -12.85 -2.87
CA THR A 166 6.14 -12.70 -2.91
C THR A 166 6.82 -13.14 -1.61
N SER A 167 6.10 -13.20 -0.49
CA SER A 167 6.67 -13.61 0.81
C SER A 167 6.74 -15.12 1.05
N LYS A 168 6.33 -15.96 0.10
CA LYS A 168 6.27 -17.43 0.28
C LYS A 168 7.61 -18.10 0.64
N LYS A 169 8.74 -17.46 0.30
CA LYS A 169 10.10 -17.95 0.60
C LYS A 169 10.81 -17.14 1.70
N ALA A 170 10.13 -16.19 2.31
CA ALA A 170 10.70 -15.34 3.35
C ALA A 170 10.52 -15.97 4.73
N ASP A 171 11.54 -15.88 5.59
CA ASP A 171 11.42 -16.24 7.00
C ASP A 171 10.76 -15.10 7.79
N VAL A 172 11.04 -13.86 7.39
CA VAL A 172 10.53 -12.64 8.00
C VAL A 172 10.01 -11.71 6.91
N VAL A 173 8.85 -11.12 7.18
CA VAL A 173 8.22 -10.10 6.34
C VAL A 173 8.15 -8.81 7.12
N LEU A 174 8.63 -7.72 6.52
CA LEU A 174 8.62 -6.37 7.07
C LEU A 174 7.98 -5.43 6.05
N LEU A 175 6.92 -4.72 6.43
CA LEU A 175 6.33 -3.66 5.63
C LEU A 175 6.52 -2.33 6.35
N CYS A 176 7.06 -1.34 5.65
CA CYS A 176 7.18 0.02 6.14
C CYS A 176 6.61 0.99 5.11
N GLY A 177 5.94 2.04 5.57
CA GLY A 177 5.51 3.10 4.69
C GLY A 177 4.38 3.95 5.22
N ASP A 178 4.09 4.98 4.44
CA ASP A 178 2.90 5.81 4.57
C ASP A 178 1.73 5.12 3.87
N LEU A 179 0.77 4.64 4.65
CA LEU A 179 -0.41 3.98 4.12
C LEU A 179 -1.54 4.96 3.80
N ASN A 180 -1.45 6.23 4.20
CA ASN A 180 -2.55 7.20 4.08
C ASN A 180 -3.90 6.65 4.58
N LEU A 181 -3.85 5.76 5.57
CA LEU A 181 -4.99 5.03 6.12
C LEU A 181 -4.85 5.03 7.65
N HIS A 182 -5.92 5.43 8.34
CA HIS A 182 -5.99 5.33 9.79
C HIS A 182 -6.08 3.86 10.22
N PRO A 183 -5.75 3.53 11.48
CA PRO A 183 -5.68 2.13 11.93
C PRO A 183 -6.98 1.32 11.77
N LYS A 184 -8.14 1.99 11.77
CA LYS A 184 -9.46 1.37 11.65
C LYS A 184 -10.03 1.39 10.22
N ASP A 185 -9.33 2.04 9.30
CA ASP A 185 -9.80 2.18 7.92
C ASP A 185 -9.85 0.82 7.21
N LEU A 186 -10.77 0.72 6.25
CA LEU A 186 -11.04 -0.51 5.52
C LEU A 186 -9.78 -1.09 4.86
N GLY A 187 -8.97 -0.25 4.20
CA GLY A 187 -7.72 -0.70 3.58
C GLY A 187 -6.70 -1.24 4.59
N CYS A 188 -6.59 -0.63 5.78
CA CYS A 188 -5.64 -1.07 6.81
C CYS A 188 -6.06 -2.40 7.41
N ARG A 189 -7.36 -2.56 7.71
CA ARG A 189 -7.92 -3.84 8.15
C ARG A 189 -7.75 -4.91 7.07
N LEU A 190 -8.09 -4.62 5.82
CA LEU A 190 -7.98 -5.56 4.71
C LEU A 190 -6.55 -6.08 4.55
N LEU A 191 -5.58 -5.16 4.58
CA LEU A 191 -4.16 -5.48 4.52
C LEU A 191 -3.75 -6.42 5.67
N LYS A 192 -4.09 -6.07 6.91
CA LYS A 192 -3.67 -6.83 8.09
C LYS A 192 -4.33 -8.20 8.17
N GLU A 193 -5.64 -8.29 7.94
CA GLU A 193 -6.38 -9.56 7.96
C GLU A 193 -5.90 -10.51 6.86
N TRP A 194 -5.61 -9.99 5.65
CA TRP A 194 -5.13 -10.83 4.54
C TRP A 194 -3.68 -11.30 4.72
N THR A 195 -2.81 -10.43 5.25
CA THR A 195 -1.38 -10.73 5.35
C THR A 195 -0.98 -11.36 6.69
N GLY A 196 -1.76 -11.17 7.75
CA GLY A 196 -1.40 -11.54 9.12
C GLY A 196 -0.27 -10.68 9.70
N LEU A 197 0.00 -9.50 9.12
CA LEU A 197 1.03 -8.59 9.61
C LEU A 197 0.57 -7.93 10.92
N GLN A 198 1.48 -7.92 11.89
CA GLN A 198 1.30 -7.29 13.20
C GLN A 198 1.84 -5.87 13.19
N ASP A 199 1.24 -5.01 13.99
CA ASP A 199 1.57 -3.60 14.06
C ASP A 199 2.59 -3.34 15.18
N ALA A 200 3.78 -2.85 14.83
CA ALA A 200 4.83 -2.59 15.81
C ALA A 200 4.41 -1.63 16.93
N TYR A 201 3.52 -0.69 16.66
CA TYR A 201 2.99 0.22 17.67
C TYR A 201 2.12 -0.51 18.70
N LEU A 202 1.26 -1.42 18.24
CA LEU A 202 0.38 -2.19 19.13
C LEU A 202 1.12 -3.28 19.89
N GLU A 203 2.19 -3.83 19.31
CA GLU A 203 2.95 -4.94 19.91
C GLU A 203 4.07 -4.51 20.87
N THR A 204 4.60 -3.29 20.74
CA THR A 204 5.70 -2.84 21.61
C THR A 204 5.22 -2.56 23.03
N ARG A 205 6.07 -2.85 24.02
CA ARG A 205 5.89 -2.43 25.43
C ARG A 205 6.74 -1.22 25.81
N ASP A 206 7.68 -0.83 24.94
CA ASP A 206 8.55 0.34 25.10
C ASP A 206 8.34 1.27 23.90
N PHE A 207 7.25 2.03 23.97
CA PHE A 207 6.94 3.09 23.01
C PHE A 207 7.38 4.45 23.53
N LYS A 208 8.07 5.24 22.70
CA LYS A 208 8.44 6.62 23.01
C LYS A 208 8.15 7.51 21.82
N GLY A 209 7.14 8.35 21.92
CA GLY A 209 6.72 9.16 20.79
C GLY A 209 5.41 9.89 21.08
N SER A 210 4.80 10.34 20.00
CA SER A 210 3.53 11.06 20.04
C SER A 210 2.37 10.18 20.50
N GLU A 211 1.35 10.78 21.09
CA GLU A 211 0.16 10.08 21.56
C GLU A 211 -0.50 9.27 20.42
N GLU A 212 -1.09 8.12 20.77
CA GLU A 212 -1.73 7.18 19.83
C GLU A 212 -0.83 6.67 18.68
N GLY A 213 0.48 6.94 18.73
CA GLY A 213 1.40 6.62 17.64
C GLY A 213 1.23 7.53 16.42
N CYS A 214 0.69 8.74 16.60
CA CYS A 214 0.48 9.72 15.54
C CYS A 214 1.80 10.14 14.87
N THR A 215 1.74 10.27 13.56
CA THR A 215 2.89 10.55 12.69
C THR A 215 2.74 11.85 11.92
N MET A 216 1.58 12.49 11.95
CA MET A 216 1.44 13.92 11.65
C MET A 216 0.87 14.61 12.89
N VAL A 217 1.66 15.46 13.54
CA VAL A 217 1.33 15.96 14.89
C VAL A 217 1.23 17.48 14.96
N PRO A 218 0.44 18.01 15.91
CA PRO A 218 0.35 19.45 16.13
C PRO A 218 1.69 20.10 16.50
N GLU A 219 2.68 19.39 17.01
CA GLU A 219 3.97 20.01 17.37
C GLU A 219 4.82 20.28 16.11
N ASN A 220 4.53 19.59 15.02
CA ASN A 220 5.29 19.70 13.77
C ASN A 220 4.89 20.96 13.00
N CYS A 221 5.87 21.83 12.72
CA CYS A 221 5.63 23.11 12.07
C CYS A 221 5.37 23.03 10.55
N TYR A 222 5.56 21.86 9.93
CA TYR A 222 5.29 21.64 8.51
C TYR A 222 3.89 21.07 8.26
N VAL A 223 3.25 20.45 9.25
CA VAL A 223 1.90 19.88 9.11
C VAL A 223 0.87 20.98 8.89
N ASN A 224 -0.05 20.73 7.96
CA ASN A 224 -1.18 21.62 7.71
C ASN A 224 -2.20 21.54 8.86
N ARG A 225 -2.30 22.62 9.64
CA ARG A 225 -3.22 22.70 10.79
C ARG A 225 -4.68 22.46 10.45
N LYS A 226 -5.10 22.71 9.22
CA LYS A 226 -6.49 22.47 8.80
C LYS A 226 -6.81 20.98 8.74
N GLU A 227 -5.84 20.16 8.36
CA GLU A 227 -5.99 18.70 8.29
C GLU A 227 -6.07 18.07 9.68
N LEU A 228 -5.43 18.70 10.68
CA LEU A 228 -5.48 18.26 12.08
C LEU A 228 -6.75 18.69 12.83
N HIS A 229 -7.59 19.56 12.27
CA HIS A 229 -8.80 20.03 12.98
C HIS A 229 -9.71 18.90 13.51
N PRO A 230 -9.92 17.77 12.79
CA PRO A 230 -10.70 16.65 13.33
C PRO A 230 -9.92 15.78 14.34
N PHE A 231 -8.62 15.98 14.49
CA PHE A 231 -7.69 15.07 15.15
C PHE A 231 -6.77 15.81 16.11
N SER A 232 -7.26 16.07 17.33
CA SER A 232 -6.55 16.87 18.34
C SER A 232 -5.16 16.35 18.69
N CYS A 233 -4.96 15.03 18.69
CA CYS A 233 -3.70 14.38 19.03
C CYS A 233 -2.81 14.07 17.81
N GLY A 234 -3.24 14.47 16.61
CA GLY A 234 -2.55 14.15 15.36
C GLY A 234 -3.18 12.98 14.58
N ILE A 235 -2.55 12.64 13.47
CA ILE A 235 -3.00 11.59 12.55
C ILE A 235 -1.94 10.49 12.49
N ARG A 236 -2.39 9.23 12.54
CA ARG A 236 -1.53 8.04 12.39
C ARG A 236 -1.76 7.38 11.04
N ILE A 237 -0.79 7.52 10.14
CA ILE A 237 -0.86 6.96 8.77
C ILE A 237 0.43 6.27 8.33
N ASP A 238 1.51 6.36 9.10
CA ASP A 238 2.77 5.67 8.83
C ASP A 238 2.93 4.44 9.73
N TYR A 239 3.45 3.35 9.16
CA TYR A 239 3.46 2.05 9.83
C TYR A 239 4.78 1.30 9.68
N VAL A 240 5.09 0.51 10.71
CA VAL A 240 6.05 -0.60 10.66
C VAL A 240 5.27 -1.86 11.01
N LEU A 241 4.97 -2.68 10.01
CA LEU A 241 4.23 -3.92 10.15
C LEU A 241 5.15 -5.12 9.90
N TYR A 242 4.97 -6.22 10.63
CA TYR A 242 5.86 -7.38 10.48
C TYR A 242 5.17 -8.70 10.79
N LYS A 243 5.74 -9.80 10.28
CA LYS A 243 5.45 -11.16 10.72
C LYS A 243 6.66 -12.06 10.48
N ALA A 244 6.66 -13.23 11.09
CA ALA A 244 7.60 -14.30 10.80
C ALA A 244 6.83 -15.60 10.50
N VAL A 245 7.45 -16.49 9.73
CA VAL A 245 6.87 -17.81 9.41
C VAL A 245 6.99 -18.78 10.59
N SER A 246 6.23 -19.88 10.51
CA SER A 246 6.30 -20.99 11.46
C SER A 246 7.74 -21.53 11.57
N GLY A 247 8.36 -21.34 12.74
CA GLY A 247 9.77 -21.68 13.00
C GLY A 247 10.59 -20.50 13.54
N PHE A 248 10.09 -19.28 13.36
CA PHE A 248 10.66 -18.06 13.91
C PHE A 248 9.64 -17.30 14.74
N CYS A 249 10.14 -16.59 15.75
CA CYS A 249 9.38 -15.60 16.48
C CYS A 249 10.02 -14.23 16.25
N ILE A 250 9.17 -13.23 16.03
CA ILE A 250 9.57 -11.84 15.87
C ILE A 250 8.79 -11.00 16.88
N SER A 251 9.46 -10.03 17.48
CA SER A 251 8.83 -9.09 18.41
C SER A 251 9.41 -7.69 18.23
N CYS A 252 8.57 -6.67 18.35
CA CYS A 252 9.02 -5.28 18.49
C CYS A 252 9.48 -5.03 19.92
N LYS A 253 10.78 -4.78 20.12
CA LYS A 253 11.35 -4.47 21.43
C LYS A 253 11.13 -3.03 21.82
N THR A 254 11.32 -2.13 20.88
CA THR A 254 11.13 -0.69 21.07
C THR A 254 10.59 -0.09 19.79
N LEU A 255 9.66 0.86 19.91
CA LEU A 255 9.28 1.74 18.82
C LEU A 255 9.42 3.18 19.30
N LYS A 256 10.07 4.01 18.51
CA LYS A 256 10.16 5.44 18.78
C LYS A 256 9.63 6.25 17.61
N THR A 257 9.02 7.38 17.89
CA THR A 257 8.76 8.41 16.87
C THR A 257 9.56 9.67 17.17
N THR A 258 9.84 10.47 16.15
CA THR A 258 10.08 11.90 16.39
C THR A 258 8.76 12.55 16.87
N THR A 259 8.84 13.75 17.46
CA THR A 259 7.68 14.42 18.09
C THR A 259 7.61 15.90 17.71
N GLY A 260 7.61 16.20 16.41
CA GLY A 260 7.65 17.56 15.87
C GLY A 260 9.03 18.21 15.93
N LEU A 261 10.02 17.51 16.51
CA LEU A 261 11.41 17.92 16.60
C LEU A 261 12.29 16.72 16.27
N ASP A 262 13.33 16.94 15.46
CA ASP A 262 14.46 16.03 15.38
C ASP A 262 15.21 16.04 16.72
N PRO A 263 15.49 14.88 17.33
CA PRO A 263 16.26 14.77 18.57
C PRO A 263 17.61 15.51 18.56
N HIS A 264 18.23 15.67 17.39
CA HIS A 264 19.59 16.21 17.29
C HIS A 264 19.67 17.68 16.88
N SER A 265 18.78 18.13 15.98
CA SER A 265 18.81 19.49 15.43
C SER A 265 17.67 20.40 15.87
N GLY A 266 16.71 19.88 16.66
CA GLY A 266 15.62 20.70 17.24
C GLY A 266 14.64 21.28 16.21
N SER A 267 14.55 20.71 15.01
CA SER A 267 13.50 21.05 14.03
C SER A 267 13.09 19.80 13.23
N PRO A 268 11.84 19.68 12.77
CA PRO A 268 11.38 18.44 12.14
C PRO A 268 12.16 18.08 10.87
N LEU A 269 12.29 16.76 10.61
CA LEU A 269 12.89 16.22 9.38
C LEU A 269 11.91 16.22 8.21
N SER A 270 10.61 16.12 8.50
CA SER A 270 9.50 16.13 7.56
C SER A 270 8.26 16.71 8.24
N ASP A 271 7.15 16.89 7.52
CA ASP A 271 5.81 17.05 8.12
C ASP A 271 5.30 15.73 8.73
N HIS A 272 5.89 14.60 8.38
CA HIS A 272 5.71 13.33 9.09
C HIS A 272 6.79 13.08 10.16
N GLU A 273 6.42 12.35 11.19
CA GLU A 273 7.32 11.84 12.23
C GLU A 273 7.94 10.51 11.80
N ALA A 274 9.25 10.36 12.00
CA ALA A 274 9.95 9.13 11.64
C ALA A 274 9.61 8.00 12.61
N LEU A 275 9.39 6.79 12.11
CA LEU A 275 9.25 5.58 12.94
C LEU A 275 10.58 4.85 13.02
N MET A 276 11.02 4.57 14.25
CA MET A 276 12.29 3.92 14.56
C MET A 276 12.02 2.66 15.39
N ALA A 277 11.97 1.51 14.73
CA ALA A 277 11.67 0.23 15.35
C ALA A 277 12.95 -0.59 15.61
N THR A 278 13.00 -1.26 16.76
CA THR A 278 13.96 -2.35 17.00
C THR A 278 13.19 -3.65 17.06
N LEU A 279 13.35 -4.49 16.04
CA LEU A 279 12.76 -5.82 15.96
C LEU A 279 13.78 -6.86 16.42
N CYS A 280 13.31 -7.91 17.08
CA CYS A 280 14.13 -9.03 17.50
C CYS A 280 13.53 -10.33 16.98
N VAL A 281 14.30 -11.05 16.18
CA VAL A 281 13.93 -12.33 15.56
C VAL A 281 14.73 -13.44 16.21
N ARG A 282 14.07 -14.53 16.59
CA ARG A 282 14.68 -15.72 17.18
C ARG A 282 14.03 -16.97 16.60
N HIS A 283 14.66 -18.12 16.76
CA HIS A 283 13.97 -19.37 16.52
C HIS A 283 12.83 -19.54 17.53
N SER A 284 11.67 -19.97 17.04
CA SER A 284 10.60 -20.39 17.92
C SER A 284 11.01 -21.65 18.68
N PRO A 285 10.63 -21.78 19.97
CA PRO A 285 10.65 -23.08 20.62
C PRO A 285 9.82 -24.08 19.80
N PRO A 286 10.15 -25.39 19.80
CA PRO A 286 9.26 -26.38 19.21
C PRO A 286 7.90 -26.32 19.92
N GLN A 287 6.89 -25.79 19.23
CA GLN A 287 5.51 -25.77 19.73
C GLN A 287 4.76 -27.00 19.24
N HIS A 288 4.10 -27.70 20.17
CA HIS A 288 2.94 -28.54 19.87
C HIS A 288 1.79 -27.63 19.43
N SER A 289 1.17 -27.97 18.30
CA SER A 289 0.07 -27.22 17.68
C SER A 289 -1.03 -26.90 18.69
N PRO A 290 -1.36 -25.62 18.95
CA PRO A 290 -2.62 -25.28 19.57
C PRO A 290 -3.72 -25.47 18.52
N SER A 291 -4.73 -26.27 18.85
CA SER A 291 -5.99 -26.38 18.12
C SER A 291 -6.66 -25.02 18.03
N SER A 292 -6.97 -24.57 16.81
CA SER A 292 -7.73 -23.34 16.57
C SER A 292 -9.15 -23.47 17.12
N THR A 293 -9.55 -22.54 17.99
CA THR A 293 -10.94 -22.36 18.39
C THR A 293 -11.75 -21.87 17.19
N HIS A 294 -12.64 -22.71 16.67
CA HIS A 294 -13.54 -22.37 15.57
C HIS A 294 -14.60 -21.36 16.04
N GLY A 295 -14.47 -20.10 15.61
CA GLY A 295 -15.61 -19.19 15.53
C GLY A 295 -16.51 -19.57 14.34
N THR A 296 -17.76 -19.12 14.34
CA THR A 296 -18.67 -19.35 13.21
C THR A 296 -18.15 -18.71 11.93
N ALA A 297 -18.20 -19.46 10.81
CA ALA A 297 -17.58 -19.13 9.52
C ALA A 297 -18.00 -17.76 8.94
N GLU A 298 -19.19 -17.25 9.29
CA GLU A 298 -19.67 -15.95 8.80
C GLU A 298 -19.06 -14.73 9.49
N ASN A 299 -18.53 -14.90 10.70
CA ASN A 299 -18.07 -13.81 11.56
C ASN A 299 -16.54 -13.70 11.67
N SER A 300 -15.79 -14.41 10.82
CA SER A 300 -14.34 -14.22 10.73
C SER A 300 -14.02 -12.76 10.34
N PRO A 301 -13.10 -12.07 11.04
CA PRO A 301 -12.71 -10.70 10.72
C PRO A 301 -12.30 -10.51 9.24
N LEU A 302 -11.64 -11.52 8.67
CA LEU A 302 -11.28 -11.55 7.25
C LEU A 302 -12.53 -11.57 6.34
N VAL A 303 -13.52 -12.40 6.66
CA VAL A 303 -14.76 -12.50 5.86
C VAL A 303 -15.53 -11.18 5.92
N VAL A 304 -15.59 -10.54 7.08
CA VAL A 304 -16.25 -9.24 7.27
C VAL A 304 -15.56 -8.16 6.44
N VAL A 305 -14.24 -8.01 6.55
CA VAL A 305 -13.51 -6.96 5.83
C VAL A 305 -13.53 -7.16 4.30
N LEU A 306 -13.54 -8.41 3.83
CA LEU A 306 -13.69 -8.72 2.41
C LEU A 306 -15.08 -8.29 1.89
N ARG A 307 -16.16 -8.52 2.65
CA ARG A 307 -17.53 -8.07 2.26
C ARG A 307 -17.63 -6.54 2.22
N GLU A 308 -17.05 -5.85 3.20
CA GLU A 308 -16.98 -4.38 3.20
C GLU A 308 -16.21 -3.86 1.99
N ALA A 309 -15.02 -4.41 1.70
CA ALA A 309 -14.22 -4.04 0.54
C ALA A 309 -14.99 -4.24 -0.78
N LEU A 310 -15.70 -5.36 -0.93
CA LEU A 310 -16.53 -5.61 -2.11
C LEU A 310 -17.66 -4.60 -2.26
N THR A 311 -18.31 -4.22 -1.15
CA THR A 311 -19.39 -3.23 -1.16
C THR A 311 -18.90 -1.87 -1.65
N GLU A 312 -17.74 -1.42 -1.17
CA GLU A 312 -17.11 -0.18 -1.64
C GLU A 312 -16.73 -0.25 -3.12
N LEU A 313 -16.18 -1.38 -3.58
CA LEU A 313 -15.82 -1.55 -4.99
C LEU A 313 -17.05 -1.65 -5.90
N ASP A 314 -18.15 -2.27 -5.47
CA ASP A 314 -19.41 -2.33 -6.23
C ASP A 314 -19.95 -0.91 -6.51
N GLN A 315 -19.94 -0.05 -5.48
CA GLN A 315 -20.37 1.35 -5.62
C GLN A 315 -19.45 2.13 -6.56
N ALA A 316 -18.13 1.97 -6.41
CA ALA A 316 -17.15 2.65 -7.27
C ALA A 316 -17.22 2.20 -8.74
N VAL A 317 -17.41 0.89 -9.00
CA VAL A 317 -17.61 0.37 -10.36
C VAL A 317 -18.85 0.99 -11.00
N ALA A 318 -19.96 1.06 -10.26
CA ALA A 318 -21.18 1.70 -10.75
C ALA A 318 -20.94 3.19 -11.07
N GLN A 319 -20.22 3.91 -10.21
CA GLN A 319 -19.87 5.31 -10.41
C GLN A 319 -18.97 5.52 -11.64
N ALA A 320 -17.93 4.71 -11.82
CA ALA A 320 -17.04 4.78 -12.97
C ALA A 320 -17.79 4.51 -14.29
N HIS A 321 -18.64 3.47 -14.32
CA HIS A 321 -19.49 3.20 -15.49
C HIS A 321 -20.49 4.33 -15.76
N TRP A 322 -21.05 4.96 -14.72
CA TRP A 322 -21.94 6.09 -14.88
C TRP A 322 -21.21 7.27 -15.54
N TRP A 323 -20.01 7.62 -15.08
CA TRP A 323 -19.20 8.68 -15.68
C TRP A 323 -18.79 8.37 -17.12
N ALA A 324 -18.38 7.12 -17.40
CA ALA A 324 -18.09 6.70 -18.76
C ALA A 324 -19.34 6.80 -19.65
N THR A 325 -20.50 6.37 -19.19
CA THR A 325 -21.75 6.46 -19.94
C THR A 325 -22.15 7.91 -20.20
N PHE A 326 -22.04 8.77 -19.18
CA PHE A 326 -22.31 10.20 -19.29
C PHE A 326 -21.38 10.86 -20.32
N ALA A 327 -20.07 10.61 -20.24
CA ALA A 327 -19.10 11.10 -21.22
C ALA A 327 -19.40 10.58 -22.63
N GLY A 328 -19.87 9.33 -22.75
CA GLY A 328 -20.34 8.74 -24.01
C GLY A 328 -21.50 9.51 -24.64
N TYR A 329 -22.50 9.92 -23.84
CA TYR A 329 -23.59 10.78 -24.33
C TYR A 329 -23.09 12.15 -24.78
N VAL A 330 -22.13 12.74 -24.06
CA VAL A 330 -21.51 14.02 -24.44
C VAL A 330 -20.74 13.90 -25.76
N ILE A 331 -20.03 12.78 -25.98
CA ILE A 331 -19.38 12.48 -27.26
C ILE A 331 -20.42 12.38 -28.38
N GLY A 332 -21.50 11.63 -28.17
CA GLY A 332 -22.58 11.49 -29.14
C GLY A 332 -23.22 12.85 -29.53
N LEU A 333 -23.48 13.70 -28.53
CA LEU A 333 -23.97 15.07 -28.76
C LEU A 333 -22.94 15.93 -29.51
N GLY A 334 -21.66 15.85 -29.16
CA GLY A 334 -20.58 16.57 -29.84
C GLY A 334 -20.45 16.16 -31.32
N LEU A 335 -20.58 14.86 -31.62
CA LEU A 335 -20.56 14.35 -33.00
C LEU A 335 -21.78 14.81 -33.80
N LEU A 336 -22.97 14.83 -33.19
CA LEU A 336 -24.18 15.35 -33.82
C LEU A 336 -24.04 16.85 -34.15
N LEU A 337 -23.54 17.65 -33.21
CA LEU A 337 -23.27 19.07 -33.42
C LEU A 337 -22.26 19.27 -34.56
N LEU A 338 -21.18 18.50 -34.58
CA LEU A 338 -20.18 18.56 -35.64
C LEU A 338 -20.78 18.23 -37.01
N ALA A 339 -21.63 17.20 -37.08
CA ALA A 339 -22.33 16.85 -38.31
C ALA A 339 -23.27 17.97 -38.79
N VAL A 340 -24.04 18.58 -37.88
CA VAL A 340 -24.90 19.73 -38.21
C VAL A 340 -24.06 20.91 -38.71
N LEU A 341 -22.95 21.24 -38.05
CA LEU A 341 -22.05 22.30 -38.50
C LEU A 341 -21.48 22.03 -39.89
N CYS A 342 -21.09 20.80 -40.19
CA CYS A 342 -20.65 20.40 -41.53
C CYS A 342 -21.75 20.57 -42.58
N THR A 343 -23.00 20.19 -42.28
CA THR A 343 -24.13 20.38 -43.21
C THR A 343 -24.44 21.85 -43.47
N LEU A 344 -24.39 22.70 -42.44
CA LEU A 344 -24.62 24.15 -42.57
C LEU A 344 -23.53 24.81 -43.41
N ALA A 345 -22.26 24.46 -43.17
CA ALA A 345 -21.13 24.96 -43.94
C ALA A 345 -21.20 24.54 -45.42
N ALA A 346 -21.59 23.29 -45.71
CA ALA A 346 -21.78 22.80 -47.07
C ALA A 346 -22.99 23.42 -47.79
N GLY A 347 -24.04 23.79 -47.04
CA GLY A 347 -25.26 24.41 -47.56
C GLY A 347 -25.15 25.92 -47.84
N GLY A 348 -23.97 26.53 -47.68
CA GLY A 348 -23.74 27.96 -47.94
C GLY A 348 -24.33 28.92 -46.90
N GLY A 349 -24.83 28.40 -45.77
CA GLY A 349 -25.41 29.20 -44.69
C GLY A 349 -24.43 29.43 -43.53
N VAL A 350 -24.33 30.67 -43.07
CA VAL A 350 -23.74 31.09 -41.78
C VAL A 350 -22.32 30.52 -41.51
N THR A 351 -21.44 30.60 -42.50
CA THR A 351 -20.07 30.07 -42.46
C THR A 351 -19.26 30.58 -41.26
N GLU A 352 -19.45 31.84 -40.85
CA GLU A 352 -18.75 32.45 -39.72
C GLU A 352 -19.17 31.84 -38.37
N VAL A 353 -20.46 31.58 -38.15
CA VAL A 353 -20.97 30.95 -36.93
C VAL A 353 -20.58 29.47 -36.90
N ALA A 354 -20.58 28.80 -38.06
CA ALA A 354 -20.14 27.41 -38.15
C ALA A 354 -18.66 27.24 -37.77
N ILE A 355 -17.79 28.15 -38.22
CA ILE A 355 -16.36 28.18 -37.85
C ILE A 355 -16.19 28.48 -36.36
N LEU A 356 -16.96 29.44 -35.81
CA LEU A 356 -16.87 29.81 -34.39
C LEU A 356 -17.27 28.66 -33.45
N LEU A 357 -18.25 27.84 -33.85
CA LEU A 357 -18.75 26.69 -33.07
C LEU A 357 -17.95 25.40 -33.29
N TRP A 358 -17.06 25.36 -34.28
CA TRP A 358 -16.27 24.17 -34.58
C TRP A 358 -15.25 23.86 -33.48
N THR A 359 -14.46 24.86 -33.09
CA THR A 359 -13.46 24.76 -32.02
C THR A 359 -14.03 24.26 -30.69
N PRO A 360 -15.11 24.84 -30.12
CA PRO A 360 -15.69 24.34 -28.88
C PRO A 360 -16.29 22.92 -29.03
N SER A 361 -16.83 22.57 -30.21
CA SER A 361 -17.35 21.22 -30.46
C SER A 361 -16.23 20.17 -30.48
N VAL A 362 -15.10 20.48 -31.11
CA VAL A 362 -13.90 19.62 -31.08
C VAL A 362 -13.32 19.53 -29.68
N GLY A 363 -13.24 20.66 -28.95
CA GLY A 363 -12.79 20.68 -27.56
C GLY A 363 -13.65 19.82 -26.63
N LEU A 364 -14.98 19.87 -26.80
CA LEU A 364 -15.93 19.04 -26.06
C LEU A 364 -15.71 17.54 -26.36
N LEU A 365 -15.53 17.18 -27.64
CA LEU A 365 -15.28 15.81 -28.07
C LEU A 365 -13.98 15.25 -27.46
N LEU A 366 -12.89 16.02 -27.53
CA LEU A 366 -11.60 15.60 -26.98
C LEU A 366 -11.65 15.47 -25.45
N GLY A 367 -12.26 16.45 -24.77
CA GLY A 367 -12.42 16.43 -23.32
C GLY A 367 -13.29 15.26 -22.85
N ALA A 368 -14.45 15.07 -23.47
CA ALA A 368 -15.34 13.94 -23.15
C ALA A 368 -14.69 12.59 -23.51
N GLY A 369 -13.93 12.52 -24.61
CA GLY A 369 -13.15 11.33 -24.98
C GLY A 369 -12.09 10.97 -23.94
N ALA A 370 -11.37 11.96 -23.40
CA ALA A 370 -10.40 11.75 -22.32
C ALA A 370 -11.08 11.26 -21.03
N ILE A 371 -12.21 11.87 -20.64
CA ILE A 371 -13.00 11.44 -19.47
C ILE A 371 -13.53 10.02 -19.65
N TYR A 372 -14.10 9.72 -20.83
CA TYR A 372 -14.61 8.39 -21.18
C TYR A 372 -13.52 7.32 -21.05
N THR A 373 -12.39 7.54 -21.72
CA THR A 373 -11.28 6.57 -21.74
C THR A 373 -10.70 6.37 -20.34
N PHE A 374 -10.56 7.43 -19.55
CA PHE A 374 -10.11 7.34 -18.17
C PHE A 374 -11.07 6.49 -17.31
N HIS A 375 -12.37 6.82 -17.28
CA HIS A 375 -13.31 6.08 -16.42
C HIS A 375 -13.54 4.63 -16.89
N MET A 376 -13.35 4.33 -18.17
CA MET A 376 -13.32 2.95 -18.67
C MET A 376 -12.10 2.18 -18.13
N GLN A 377 -10.92 2.82 -18.05
CA GLN A 377 -9.74 2.21 -17.44
C GLN A 377 -9.91 2.03 -15.92
N GLU A 378 -10.46 3.04 -15.25
CA GLU A 378 -10.79 2.99 -13.83
C GLU A 378 -11.75 1.82 -13.54
N ALA A 379 -12.86 1.72 -14.27
CA ALA A 379 -13.84 0.64 -14.13
C ALA A 379 -13.19 -0.73 -14.34
N LYS A 380 -12.28 -0.87 -15.32
CA LYS A 380 -11.52 -2.11 -15.54
C LYS A 380 -10.64 -2.47 -14.35
N GLY A 381 -9.92 -1.51 -13.77
CA GLY A 381 -9.09 -1.70 -12.57
C GLY A 381 -9.92 -2.12 -11.35
N LEU A 382 -11.04 -1.43 -11.12
CA LEU A 382 -12.00 -1.75 -10.05
C LEU A 382 -12.61 -3.15 -10.23
N CYS A 383 -13.05 -3.50 -11.44
CA CYS A 383 -13.62 -4.82 -11.74
C CYS A 383 -12.61 -5.96 -11.52
N LYS A 384 -11.34 -5.74 -11.86
CA LYS A 384 -10.27 -6.71 -11.61
C LYS A 384 -10.10 -6.98 -10.11
N ALA A 385 -9.91 -5.92 -9.31
CA ALA A 385 -9.72 -6.06 -7.86
C ALA A 385 -10.97 -6.69 -7.20
N ARG A 386 -12.16 -6.30 -7.64
CA ARG A 386 -13.42 -6.88 -7.21
C ARG A 386 -13.49 -8.38 -7.49
N ALA A 387 -13.16 -8.83 -8.70
CA ALA A 387 -13.19 -10.24 -9.06
C ALA A 387 -12.21 -11.07 -8.22
N GLU A 388 -11.02 -10.54 -7.95
CA GLU A 388 -10.03 -11.17 -7.07
C GLU A 388 -10.55 -11.30 -5.63
N LEU A 389 -11.11 -10.23 -5.07
CA LEU A 389 -11.71 -10.22 -3.73
C LEU A 389 -12.89 -11.19 -3.63
N GLN A 390 -13.75 -11.26 -4.65
CA GLN A 390 -14.86 -12.22 -4.71
C GLN A 390 -14.37 -13.66 -4.68
N HIS A 391 -13.35 -13.97 -5.48
CA HIS A 391 -12.76 -15.31 -5.50
C HIS A 391 -12.19 -15.67 -4.13
N VAL A 392 -11.48 -14.74 -3.50
CA VAL A 392 -10.89 -14.94 -2.18
C VAL A 392 -11.93 -15.11 -1.10
N LEU A 393 -13.02 -14.32 -1.12
CA LEU A 393 -14.13 -14.47 -0.21
C LEU A 393 -14.81 -15.84 -0.34
N GLY A 394 -14.96 -16.36 -1.57
CA GLY A 394 -15.47 -17.70 -1.82
C GLY A 394 -14.62 -18.77 -1.13
N ARG A 395 -13.30 -18.76 -1.37
CA ARG A 395 -12.37 -19.70 -0.74
C ARG A 395 -12.31 -19.58 0.79
N ALA A 396 -12.40 -18.36 1.31
CA ALA A 396 -12.37 -18.13 2.75
C ALA A 396 -13.59 -18.75 3.46
N ARG A 397 -14.75 -18.80 2.78
CA ARG A 397 -15.94 -19.49 3.28
C ARG A 397 -15.80 -21.00 3.20
N GLU A 398 -15.34 -21.52 2.06
CA GLU A 398 -15.12 -22.97 1.85
C GLU A 398 -14.12 -23.57 2.84
N ALA A 399 -13.01 -22.88 3.11
CA ALA A 399 -12.00 -23.35 4.06
C ALA A 399 -12.48 -23.38 5.52
N GLN A 400 -13.59 -22.70 5.84
CA GLN A 400 -14.16 -22.61 7.19
C GLN A 400 -15.41 -23.46 7.37
N ASP A 401 -15.97 -24.01 6.29
CA ASP A 401 -17.08 -24.97 6.28
C ASP A 401 -16.63 -26.25 5.55
N PRO A 402 -15.79 -27.09 6.18
CA PRO A 402 -15.51 -28.40 5.64
C PRO A 402 -16.80 -29.20 5.73
N GLY A 403 -17.54 -29.28 4.63
CA GLY A 403 -18.67 -30.20 4.51
C GLY A 403 -18.25 -31.62 4.95
N PRO A 404 -19.20 -32.49 5.33
CA PRO A 404 -18.86 -33.81 5.89
C PRO A 404 -17.94 -34.55 4.92
N GLU A 405 -16.73 -34.86 5.39
CA GLU A 405 -15.72 -35.60 4.64
C GLU A 405 -16.35 -36.83 3.97
N SER A 406 -16.07 -37.00 2.68
CA SER A 406 -16.33 -38.24 1.96
C SER A 406 -15.62 -39.36 2.72
N GLN A 407 -16.39 -40.33 3.22
CA GLN A 407 -15.87 -41.49 3.93
C GLN A 407 -14.69 -42.12 3.17
N PRO A 408 -13.59 -42.52 3.85
CA PRO A 408 -12.56 -43.33 3.21
C PRO A 408 -13.22 -44.60 2.68
N ALA A 409 -12.95 -44.94 1.41
CA ALA A 409 -13.40 -46.17 0.80
C ALA A 409 -13.04 -47.35 1.71
N LEU A 410 -14.07 -48.03 2.24
CA LEU A 410 -13.96 -49.32 2.91
C LEU A 410 -13.23 -50.27 1.96
N ILE A 411 -11.98 -50.60 2.30
CA ILE A 411 -11.28 -51.75 1.74
C ILE A 411 -12.08 -52.97 2.18
N LEU A 412 -12.83 -53.57 1.25
CA LEU A 412 -13.46 -54.87 1.42
C LEU A 412 -12.35 -55.91 1.59
N GLY A 413 -12.07 -56.26 2.85
CA GLY A 413 -11.32 -57.47 3.17
C GLY A 413 -12.14 -58.69 2.79
N HIS A 414 -11.72 -59.37 1.75
CA HIS A 414 -12.26 -60.67 1.36
C HIS A 414 -11.80 -61.71 2.39
N GLN A 415 -12.73 -62.19 3.21
CA GLN A 415 -12.52 -63.32 4.10
C GLN A 415 -13.62 -64.37 3.81
N GLU A 416 -13.36 -65.18 2.79
CA GLU A 416 -13.93 -66.52 2.60
C GLU A 416 -12.72 -67.47 2.58
N GLY A 417 -12.66 -68.62 3.22
CA GLY A 417 -13.58 -69.38 4.05
C GLY A 417 -12.85 -70.69 4.29
N SER A 418 -12.53 -70.99 5.54
CA SER A 418 -12.02 -72.31 5.93
C SER A 418 -13.13 -73.34 5.77
N ARG A 419 -12.97 -74.28 4.84
CA ARG A 419 -13.64 -75.58 4.88
C ARG A 419 -12.59 -76.66 5.02
N ALA A 420 -12.65 -77.34 6.16
CA ALA A 420 -12.08 -78.63 6.43
C ALA A 420 -12.80 -79.75 5.63
N GLU A 421 -12.28 -80.98 5.76
CA GLU A 421 -12.65 -82.27 5.14
C GLU A 421 -11.77 -82.60 3.92
N ASP A 422 -11.22 -83.79 3.75
CA ASP A 422 -10.98 -84.97 4.58
C ASP A 422 -10.14 -85.91 3.68
N GLN A 423 -9.29 -86.74 4.30
CA GLN A 423 -8.43 -87.81 3.72
C GLN A 423 -7.06 -87.44 3.17
#